data_AF-B7ZC87-F1
#
_entry.id   AF-B7ZC87-F1
#
_cell.length_a   1.000
_cell.length_b   1.000
_cell.length_c   1.000
_cell.angle_alpha   90.00
_cell.angle_beta   90.00
_cell.angle_gamma   90.00
#
_symmetry.space_group_name_H-M   'P 1'
#
loop_
_entity.id
_entity.type
_entity.pdbx_description
1 polymer ?
#
loop_
_entity_poly.entity_id
_entity_poly.type
_entity_poly.pdbx_seq_one_letter_code
_entity_poly.pdbx_strand_id
1 'polypeptide(L)'
;VGAGVSLPGILAAKCGAKVILSDSSEFPHCLDICRQSCQMNNLPQVEVVGLTWGHISKDILSLPPQDIILGSDVFFEPEGLSGGSTGGEEVTVLGRCWPLSKRSQNVPGV
;
A
#
# COMPACT_ATOMS: atom_id res chain seq x y z
N VAL A 1 0.43 -1.29 -1.78
CA VAL A 1 0.75 -2.51 -2.54
C VAL A 1 2.10 -2.34 -3.20
N GLY A 2 2.94 -3.38 -3.24
CA GLY A 2 4.33 -3.24 -3.69
C GLY A 2 5.09 -2.23 -2.82
N ALA A 3 5.08 -2.44 -1.50
CA ALA A 3 5.53 -1.43 -0.55
C ALA A 3 7.05 -1.15 -0.64
N GLY A 4 7.87 -2.13 -0.99
CA GLY A 4 9.33 -2.00 -1.03
C GLY A 4 9.87 -1.47 0.30
N VAL A 5 10.62 -0.37 0.22
CA VAL A 5 11.14 0.35 1.42
C VAL A 5 10.08 1.10 2.22
N SER A 6 8.81 1.03 1.81
CA SER A 6 7.62 1.50 2.51
C SER A 6 7.44 3.02 2.59
N LEU A 7 8.19 3.81 1.80
CA LEU A 7 8.16 5.27 1.90
C LEU A 7 6.76 5.90 1.76
N PRO A 8 5.94 5.58 0.73
CA PRO A 8 4.61 6.18 0.61
C PRO A 8 3.68 5.80 1.77
N GLY A 9 3.75 4.56 2.23
CA GLY A 9 2.91 4.10 3.34
C GLY A 9 3.35 4.65 4.70
N ILE A 10 4.65 4.82 4.93
CA ILE A 10 5.20 5.50 6.12
C ILE A 10 4.75 6.96 6.14
N LEU A 11 4.82 7.66 5.01
CA LEU A 11 4.33 9.03 4.90
C LEU A 11 2.83 9.11 5.25
N ALA A 12 2.01 8.25 4.65
CA ALA A 12 0.58 8.19 4.94
C ALA A 12 0.30 7.93 6.43
N ALA A 13 1.03 7.01 7.06
CA ALA A 13 0.90 6.72 8.48
C ALA A 13 1.30 7.91 9.36
N LYS A 14 2.38 8.63 9.02
CA LYS A 14 2.78 9.87 9.71
C LYS A 14 1.76 11.00 9.54
N CYS A 15 1.01 11.00 8.44
CA CYS A 15 -0.14 11.90 8.23
C CYS A 15 -1.41 11.45 8.99
N GLY A 16 -1.35 10.37 9.79
CA GLY A 16 -2.45 9.90 10.63
C GLY A 16 -3.35 8.85 9.98
N ALA A 17 -3.02 8.34 8.78
CA ALA A 17 -3.78 7.26 8.18
C ALA A 17 -3.53 5.92 8.90
N LYS A 18 -4.55 5.06 8.96
CA LYS A 18 -4.37 3.65 9.32
C LYS A 18 -3.86 2.92 8.08
N VAL A 19 -2.63 2.42 8.13
CA VAL A 19 -1.94 1.85 6.98
C VAL A 19 -1.70 0.36 7.17
N ILE A 20 -1.93 -0.40 6.10
CA ILE A 20 -1.45 -1.77 5.92
C ILE A 20 -0.46 -1.73 4.76
N LEU A 21 0.76 -2.18 5.00
CA LEU A 21 1.78 -2.34 3.97
C LEU A 21 1.71 -3.75 3.39
N SER A 22 1.94 -3.87 2.08
CA SER A 22 1.97 -5.17 1.44
C SER A 22 3.02 -5.25 0.35
N ASP A 23 3.69 -6.41 0.32
CA ASP A 23 4.66 -6.78 -0.70
C ASP A 23 4.55 -8.28 -1.00
N SER A 24 5.24 -8.77 -2.03
CA SER A 24 5.12 -10.15 -2.47
C SER A 24 5.42 -11.16 -1.35
N SER A 25 4.46 -12.06 -1.13
CA SER A 25 4.62 -13.19 -0.20
C SER A 25 5.71 -14.17 -0.63
N GLU A 26 6.13 -14.14 -1.88
CA GLU A 26 7.20 -14.99 -2.43
C GLU A 26 8.60 -14.50 -2.02
N PHE A 27 8.72 -13.25 -1.57
CA PHE A 27 9.98 -12.64 -1.14
C PHE A 27 9.88 -12.15 0.31
N PRO A 28 10.00 -13.06 1.31
CA PRO A 28 9.86 -12.71 2.73
C PRO A 28 10.77 -11.56 3.19
N HIS A 29 11.96 -11.43 2.59
CA HIS A 29 12.90 -10.35 2.89
C HIS A 29 12.30 -8.95 2.61
N CYS A 30 11.48 -8.79 1.57
CA CYS A 30 10.80 -7.52 1.28
C CYS A 30 9.83 -7.14 2.41
N LEU A 31 9.14 -8.13 3.01
CA LEU A 31 8.26 -7.91 4.15
C LEU A 31 9.07 -7.52 5.41
N ASP A 32 10.25 -8.10 5.61
CA ASP A 32 11.13 -7.74 6.71
C ASP A 32 11.67 -6.31 6.56
N ILE A 33 12.04 -5.90 5.34
CA ILE A 33 12.39 -4.51 5.04
C ILE A 33 11.24 -3.57 5.41
N CYS A 34 10.00 -3.90 5.03
CA CYS A 34 8.84 -3.09 5.41
C CYS A 34 8.73 -2.92 6.93
N ARG A 35 8.85 -4.03 7.68
CA ARG A 35 8.79 -4.01 9.15
C ARG A 35 9.92 -3.18 9.76
N GLN A 36 11.14 -3.35 9.27
CA GLN A 36 12.30 -2.58 9.71
C GLN A 36 12.11 -1.09 9.43
N SER A 37 11.67 -0.71 8.23
CA SER A 37 11.39 0.68 7.88
C SER A 37 10.32 1.29 8.79
N CYS A 38 9.26 0.55 9.14
CA CYS A 38 8.26 0.98 10.13
C CYS A 38 8.86 1.20 11.53
N GLN A 39 9.68 0.26 12.02
CA GLN A 39 10.35 0.37 13.32
C GLN A 39 11.28 1.60 13.36
N MET A 40 12.10 1.80 12.33
CA MET A 40 13.00 2.94 12.21
C MET A 40 12.26 4.29 12.17
N ASN A 41 11.00 4.29 11.73
CA ASN A 41 10.16 5.48 11.65
C ASN A 41 9.21 5.67 12.85
N ASN A 42 9.38 4.87 13.92
CA ASN A 42 8.54 4.87 15.12
C ASN A 42 7.06 4.57 14.82
N LEU A 43 6.81 3.62 13.90
CA LEU A 43 5.48 3.18 13.51
C LEU A 43 5.28 1.66 13.71
N PRO A 44 5.51 1.11 14.92
CA PRO A 44 5.39 -0.33 15.16
C PRO A 44 3.96 -0.87 14.98
N GLN A 45 2.95 0.01 14.98
CA GLN A 45 1.54 -0.33 14.80
C GLN A 45 1.13 -0.58 13.34
N VAL A 46 2.00 -0.27 12.37
CA VAL A 46 1.70 -0.48 10.96
C VAL A 46 1.81 -1.97 10.64
N GLU A 47 0.72 -2.54 10.13
CA GLU A 47 0.64 -3.95 9.77
C GLU A 47 1.33 -4.21 8.44
N VAL A 48 2.05 -5.32 8.33
CA VAL A 48 2.72 -5.76 7.10
C VAL A 48 2.21 -7.14 6.72
N VAL A 49 1.60 -7.24 5.53
CA VAL A 49 0.99 -8.47 5.01
C VAL A 49 1.63 -8.91 3.70
N GLY A 50 1.71 -10.22 3.48
CA GLY A 50 2.13 -10.79 2.20
C GLY A 50 1.00 -10.70 1.17
N LEU A 51 1.27 -10.05 0.04
CA LEU A 51 0.34 -9.92 -1.09
C LEU A 51 1.11 -10.03 -2.40
N THR A 52 1.07 -11.21 -3.01
CA THR A 52 1.55 -11.42 -4.38
C THR A 52 0.45 -11.03 -5.37
N TRP A 53 0.77 -10.12 -6.30
CA TRP A 53 -0.17 -9.68 -7.32
C TRP A 53 -0.55 -10.83 -8.25
N GLY A 54 -1.81 -10.86 -8.69
CA GLY A 54 -2.34 -11.96 -9.52
C GLY A 54 -2.67 -13.25 -8.75
N HIS A 55 -2.30 -13.34 -7.47
CA HIS A 55 -2.65 -14.47 -6.60
C HIS A 55 -3.75 -14.07 -5.63
N ILE A 56 -4.71 -14.96 -5.41
CA ILE A 56 -5.76 -14.80 -4.40
C ILE A 56 -5.39 -15.68 -3.21
N SER A 57 -4.93 -15.07 -2.12
CA SER A 57 -4.63 -15.76 -0.87
C SER A 57 -5.70 -15.50 0.20
N LYS A 58 -5.73 -16.33 1.24
CA LYS A 58 -6.61 -16.10 2.41
C LYS A 58 -6.32 -14.77 3.08
N ASP A 59 -5.05 -14.35 3.12
CA ASP A 59 -4.64 -13.09 3.75
C ASP A 59 -5.29 -11.90 3.06
N ILE A 60 -5.31 -11.88 1.72
CA ILE A 60 -6.00 -10.85 0.93
C ILE A 60 -7.51 -10.84 1.22
N LEU A 61 -8.13 -12.02 1.29
CA LEU A 61 -9.57 -12.14 1.59
C LEU A 61 -9.92 -11.73 3.02
N SER A 62 -8.96 -11.77 3.93
CA SER A 62 -9.14 -11.37 5.33
C SER A 62 -8.92 -9.87 5.56
N LEU A 63 -8.38 -9.14 4.57
CA LEU A 63 -8.16 -7.71 4.69
C LEU A 63 -9.49 -6.96 4.83
N PRO A 64 -9.56 -5.95 5.70
CA PRO A 64 -10.74 -5.10 5.75
C PRO A 64 -10.91 -4.32 4.44
N PRO A 65 -12.11 -3.80 4.15
CA PRO A 65 -12.31 -2.86 3.04
C PRO A 65 -11.33 -1.69 3.14
N GLN A 66 -10.68 -1.36 2.01
CA GLN A 66 -9.70 -0.27 1.93
C GLN A 66 -10.31 0.94 1.24
N ASP A 67 -10.12 2.13 1.82
CA ASP A 67 -10.57 3.39 1.22
C ASP A 67 -9.65 3.84 0.07
N ILE A 68 -8.34 3.57 0.20
CA ILE A 68 -7.30 4.01 -0.72
C ILE A 68 -6.29 2.87 -0.92
N ILE A 69 -5.89 2.63 -2.16
CA ILE A 69 -4.77 1.74 -2.49
C ILE A 69 -3.63 2.59 -3.06
N LEU A 70 -2.47 2.53 -2.40
CA LEU A 70 -1.25 3.20 -2.83
C LEU A 70 -0.31 2.21 -3.52
N GLY A 71 0.16 2.54 -4.72
CA GLY A 71 1.28 1.89 -5.40
C GLY A 71 2.19 2.96 -5.99
N SER A 72 3.48 2.91 -5.66
CA SER A 72 4.47 3.84 -6.20
C SER A 72 5.38 3.06 -7.11
N ASP A 73 5.42 3.45 -8.39
CA ASP A 73 6.26 2.80 -9.41
C ASP A 73 6.02 1.27 -9.52
N VAL A 74 4.75 0.88 -9.46
CA VAL A 74 4.34 -0.55 -9.51
C VAL A 74 3.96 -1.01 -10.91
N PHE A 75 3.93 -0.10 -11.89
CA PHE A 75 3.59 -0.38 -13.28
C PHE A 75 4.82 -0.11 -14.16
N PHE A 76 5.67 -1.12 -14.28
CA PHE A 76 6.79 -1.11 -15.20
C PHE A 76 6.45 -1.92 -16.46
N GLU A 77 6.96 -1.49 -17.61
CA GLU A 77 6.91 -2.34 -18.79
C GLU A 77 7.80 -3.57 -18.58
N PRO A 78 7.33 -4.78 -18.92
CA PRO A 78 8.21 -5.94 -18.93
C PRO A 78 9.30 -5.71 -19.97
N GLU A 79 10.57 -5.90 -19.60
CA GLU A 79 11.70 -5.79 -20.53
C GLU A 79 11.49 -6.78 -21.69
N GLY A 80 10.95 -6.30 -22.81
CA GLY A 80 10.58 -7.17 -23.94
C GLY A 80 9.55 -6.60 -24.92
N LEU A 81 8.82 -5.54 -24.60
CA LEU A 81 7.99 -4.81 -25.57
C LEU A 81 8.74 -3.55 -26.03
N SER A 82 9.32 -3.65 -27.22
CA SER A 82 10.15 -2.63 -27.84
C SER A 82 9.42 -1.30 -28.05
N GLY A 83 10.02 -0.19 -27.61
CA GLY A 83 9.85 1.12 -28.23
C GLY A 83 9.50 2.26 -27.30
N GLY A 84 10.51 2.80 -26.62
CA GLY A 84 10.61 4.21 -26.21
C GLY A 84 9.40 4.84 -25.51
N SER A 85 9.48 4.96 -24.19
CA SER A 85 8.91 6.12 -23.52
C SER A 85 9.67 6.40 -22.23
N THR A 86 10.01 7.66 -22.03
CA THR A 86 10.67 8.23 -20.85
C THR A 86 9.83 7.95 -19.61
N GLY A 87 10.40 7.27 -18.62
CA GLY A 87 9.75 6.98 -17.35
C GLY A 87 9.29 8.26 -16.67
N GLY A 88 7.97 8.50 -16.69
CA GLY A 88 7.33 9.50 -15.85
C GLY A 88 7.30 9.00 -14.42
N GLU A 89 7.77 9.81 -13.49
CA GLU A 89 7.59 9.61 -12.05
C GLU A 89 6.10 9.84 -11.73
N GLU A 90 5.26 8.81 -11.92
CA GLU A 90 3.83 8.88 -11.62
C GLU A 90 3.48 7.98 -10.44
N VAL A 91 3.29 8.58 -9.27
CA VAL A 91 2.71 7.90 -8.10
C VAL A 91 1.24 7.63 -8.40
N THR A 92 0.90 6.40 -8.75
CA THR A 92 -0.49 6.04 -9.05
C THR A 92 -1.25 5.69 -7.76
N VAL A 93 -2.10 6.61 -7.31
CA VAL A 93 -3.09 6.34 -6.26
C VAL A 93 -4.32 5.69 -6.89
N LEU A 94 -4.47 4.37 -6.73
CA LEU A 94 -5.69 3.67 -7.11
C LEU A 94 -6.74 3.85 -6.00
N GLY A 95 -7.41 5.00 -6.02
CA GLY A 95 -8.62 5.22 -5.25
C GLY A 95 -9.86 4.91 -6.10
N ARG A 96 -10.60 3.84 -5.77
CA ARG A 96 -12.02 3.79 -6.18
C ARG A 96 -12.81 4.60 -5.17
N CYS A 97 -13.19 5.81 -5.55
CA CYS A 97 -14.27 6.54 -4.90
C CYS A 97 -15.58 5.78 -5.19
N TRP A 98 -15.94 4.79 -4.36
CA TRP A 98 -17.31 4.30 -4.32
C TRP A 98 -18.13 5.33 -3.52
N PRO A 99 -19.32 5.75 -3.97
CA PRO A 99 -20.03 6.85 -3.33
C PRO A 99 -20.48 6.42 -1.93
N LEU A 100 -19.80 6.93 -0.90
CA LEU A 100 -20.32 6.96 0.46
C LEU A 100 -21.42 8.03 0.53
N SER A 101 -22.57 7.69 -0.03
CA SER A 101 -23.83 8.20 0.47
C SER A 101 -23.89 7.88 1.97
N LYS A 102 -23.70 8.93 2.78
CA LYS A 102 -23.92 9.04 4.23
C LYS A 102 -22.90 8.34 5.15
N ARG A 103 -21.83 9.06 5.48
CA ARG A 103 -21.30 9.04 6.87
C ARG A 103 -22.00 10.15 7.64
N SER A 104 -23.06 9.77 8.36
CA SER A 104 -23.74 10.63 9.33
C SER A 104 -22.82 10.91 10.51
N GLN A 105 -22.93 12.14 11.00
CA GLN A 105 -22.20 12.77 12.11
C GLN A 105 -22.10 11.89 13.36
N ASN A 106 -20.90 11.80 13.96
CA ASN A 106 -20.76 11.82 15.42
C ASN A 106 -19.30 12.11 15.81
N VAL A 107 -19.01 13.35 16.16
CA VAL A 107 -17.88 13.72 17.03
C VAL A 107 -18.49 14.14 18.36
N PRO A 108 -18.40 13.35 19.43
CA PRO A 108 -18.68 13.84 20.76
C PRO A 108 -17.46 14.64 21.23
N GLY A 109 -17.66 15.93 21.49
CA GLY A 109 -16.72 16.72 22.27
C GLY A 109 -16.76 16.28 23.73
N VAL A 110 -15.59 16.00 24.30
CA VAL A 110 -15.18 16.31 25.67
C VAL A 110 -13.66 16.47 25.65
#